data_AF-A0A2I0DSM4-F1
#
_entry.id   AF-A0A2I0DSM4-F1
#
_cell.length_a   1.000
_cell.length_b   1.000
_cell.length_c   1.000
_cell.angle_alpha   90.00
_cell.angle_beta   90.00
_cell.angle_gamma   90.00
#
_symmetry.space_group_name_H-M   'P 1'
#
loop_
_entity.id
_entity.type
_entity.pdbx_description
1 polymer ?
#
loop_
_entity_poly.entity_id
_entity_poly.type
_entity_poly.pdbx_seq_one_letter_code
_entity_poly.pdbx_strand_id
1 'polypeptide(L)' 'MKEIVELMQLETEPQLKDSLEDYSEWDSLVILGVLALFDDSFGIDASENITECKTFQDVVNLVSDKLH' A
#
# COMPACT_ATOMS: atom_id res chain seq x y z
N MET A 1 -2.81 -6.71 -3.42
CA MET A 1 -3.35 -5.61 -4.25
C MET A 1 -4.84 -5.41 -4.01
N LYS A 2 -5.69 -6.44 -4.16
CA LYS A 2 -7.14 -6.32 -3.92
C LYS A 2 -7.50 -5.69 -2.56
N GLU A 3 -6.85 -6.12 -1.48
CA GLU A 3 -7.11 -5.60 -0.13
C GLU A 3 -6.73 -4.12 0.03
N ILE A 4 -5.67 -3.65 -0.65
CA ILE A 4 -5.28 -2.23 -0.63
C ILE A 4 -6.32 -1.39 -1.36
N VAL A 5 -6.84 -1.88 -2.49
CA VAL A 5 -7.93 -1.24 -3.25
C VAL A 5 -9.21 -1.16 -2.40
N GLU A 6 -9.51 -2.21 -1.64
CA GLU A 6 -10.65 -2.25 -0.71
C GLU A 6 -10.46 -1.27 0.47
N LEU A 7 -9.25 -1.17 1.05
CA LEU A 7 -8.92 -0.19 2.09
C LEU A 7 -9.09 1.25 1.59
N MET A 8 -8.65 1.51 0.36
CA MET A 8 -8.77 2.82 -0.28
C MET A 8 -10.18 3.10 -0.82
N GLN A 9 -11.07 2.10 -0.84
CA GLN A 9 -12.44 2.23 -1.36
C GLN A 9 -12.49 2.79 -2.80
N LEU A 10 -11.50 2.44 -3.63
CA LEU A 10 -11.43 2.95 -4.99
C LEU A 10 -12.55 2.36 -5.85
N GLU A 11 -13.19 3.21 -6.65
CA GLU A 11 -14.23 2.78 -7.61
C GLU A 11 -13.64 2.01 -8.80
N THR A 12 -12.34 2.18 -9.06
CA THR A 12 -11.63 1.54 -10.18
C THR A 12 -10.29 0.97 -9.74
N GLU A 13 -9.83 -0.09 -10.41
CA GLU A 13 -8.52 -0.68 -10.13
C GLU A 13 -7.40 0.27 -10.57
N PRO A 14 -6.50 0.69 -9.64
CA PRO A 14 -5.37 1.53 -9.98
C PRO A 14 -4.33 0.74 -10.78
N GLN A 15 -3.54 1.43 -11.60
CA GLN A 15 -2.37 0.84 -12.23
C GLN A 15 -1.18 0.92 -11.28
N LEU A 16 -0.28 -0.07 -11.37
CA LEU A 16 0.94 -0.13 -10.55
C LEU A 16 1.81 1.15 -10.65
N LYS A 17 1.79 1.79 -11.81
CA LYS A 17 2.57 3.00 -12.10
C LYS A 17 1.89 4.30 -11.66
N ASP A 18 0.64 4.25 -11.19
CA ASP A 18 -0.09 5.44 -10.80
C ASP A 18 0.50 6.00 -9.50
N SER A 19 0.54 7.32 -9.40
CA SER A 19 1.06 8.01 -8.21
C SER A 19 0.05 7.89 -7.08
N LEU A 20 0.50 7.50 -5.89
CA LEU A 20 -0.35 7.45 -4.70
C LEU A 20 -0.89 8.85 -4.33
N GLU A 21 -0.09 9.89 -4.59
CA GLU A 21 -0.48 11.28 -4.34
C GLU A 21 -1.64 11.77 -5.23
N ASP A 22 -1.92 11.08 -6.34
CA ASP A 22 -3.06 11.40 -7.21
C ASP A 22 -4.40 10.90 -6.63
N TYR A 23 -4.37 10.05 -5.60
CA TYR A 23 -5.55 9.49 -4.93
C TYR A 23 -5.79 10.22 -3.61
N SER A 24 -6.93 10.92 -3.51
CA SER A 24 -7.35 11.57 -2.27
C SER A 24 -7.53 10.58 -1.11
N GLU A 25 -7.78 9.32 -1.45
CA GLU A 25 -7.97 8.21 -0.52
C GLU A 25 -6.65 7.76 0.09
N TRP A 26 -5.49 8.09 -0.51
CA TRP A 26 -4.19 7.81 0.07
C TRP A 26 -3.88 8.79 1.21
N ASP A 27 -4.49 8.54 2.36
CA ASP A 27 -4.32 9.33 3.57
C ASP A 27 -3.67 8.54 4.71
N SER A 28 -3.49 9.19 5.86
CA SER A 28 -2.88 8.55 7.03
C SER A 28 -3.69 7.38 7.59
N LEU A 29 -5.01 7.34 7.39
CA LEU A 29 -5.85 6.23 7.84
C LEU A 29 -5.67 5.01 6.95
N VAL A 30 -5.66 5.21 5.63
CA VAL A 30 -5.36 4.13 4.68
C VAL A 30 -3.94 3.61 4.90
N ILE A 31 -2.96 4.49 5.10
CA ILE A 31 -1.57 4.07 5.39
C ILE A 31 -1.52 3.18 6.63
N LEU A 32 -2.22 3.55 7.72
CA LEU A 32 -2.31 2.71 8.92
C LEU A 32 -2.97 1.35 8.64
N GLY A 33 -4.00 1.32 7.80
CA GLY A 33 -4.65 0.08 7.36
C GLY A 33 -3.70 -0.82 6.55
N VAL A 34 -2.93 -0.25 5.63
CA VAL A 34 -1.93 -0.98 4.85
C VAL A 34 -0.81 -1.52 5.73
N LEU A 35 -0.34 -0.75 6.71
CA LEU A 35 0.66 -1.20 7.67
C LEU A 35 0.15 -2.36 8.53
N ALA A 36 -1.08 -2.27 9.03
CA ALA A 36 -1.70 -3.37 9.78
C ALA A 36 -1.87 -4.62 8.90
N LEU A 37 -2.24 -4.46 7.63
CA LEU A 37 -2.33 -5.57 6.68
C LEU A 37 -0.96 -6.24 6.46
N PHE A 38 0.11 -5.44 6.33
CA PHE A 38 1.46 -5.96 6.12
C PHE A 38 2.00 -6.68 7.36
N ASP A 39 1.73 -6.15 8.54
CA ASP A 39 2.08 -6.80 9.81
C ASP A 39 1.32 -8.12 9.98
N ASP A 40 0.00 -8.14 9.77
CA ASP A 40 -0.83 -9.35 9.93
C ASP A 40 -0.53 -10.43 8.88
N SER A 41 -0.33 -10.03 7.62
CA SER A 41 -0.12 -10.98 6.52
C SER A 41 1.32 -11.49 6.40
N PHE A 42 2.30 -10.66 6.73
CA PHE A 42 3.71 -10.95 6.46
C PHE A 42 4.64 -10.77 7.67
N GLY A 43 4.15 -10.19 8.79
CA GLY A 43 4.95 -9.88 9.97
C GLY A 43 6.03 -8.82 9.70
N ILE A 44 5.75 -7.87 8.80
CA ILE A 44 6.72 -6.85 8.39
C ILE A 44 6.30 -5.50 8.95
N ASP A 45 7.22 -4.84 9.66
CA ASP A 45 7.12 -3.42 9.94
C ASP A 45 7.62 -2.62 8.72
N ALA A 46 6.68 -2.00 8.01
CA ALA A 46 6.94 -1.15 6.85
C ALA A 46 6.69 0.33 7.14
N SER A 47 6.57 0.72 8.43
CA SER A 47 6.16 2.08 8.83
C SER A 47 7.09 3.18 8.31
N GLU A 48 8.39 2.94 8.28
CA GLU A 48 9.36 3.89 7.71
C GLU A 48 9.28 3.91 6.17
N ASN A 49 9.21 2.74 5.53
CA ASN A 49 9.28 2.63 4.07
C ASN A 49 7.98 3.02 3.35
N ILE A 50 6.82 2.82 3.96
CA ILE A 50 5.52 3.14 3.33
C ILE A 50 5.39 4.63 3.04
N THR A 51 6.02 5.48 3.86
CA THR A 51 6.01 6.95 3.67
C THR A 51 6.90 7.42 2.53
N GLU A 52 7.80 6.58 2.04
CA GLU A 52 8.67 6.87 0.90
C GLU A 52 8.09 6.36 -0.43
N CYS A 53 7.03 5.55 -0.37
CA CYS A 53 6.36 5.00 -1.55
C CYS A 53 5.66 6.10 -2.35
N LYS A 54 5.88 6.12 -3.66
CA LYS A 54 5.27 7.11 -4.57
C LYS A 54 4.20 6.49 -5.43
N THR A 55 4.31 5.18 -5.70
CA THR A 55 3.42 4.46 -6.59
C THR A 55 2.90 3.18 -5.94
N PHE A 56 1.81 2.63 -6.47
CA PHE A 56 1.31 1.31 -6.04
C PHE A 56 2.36 0.20 -6.23
N GLN A 57 3.23 0.32 -7.23
CA GLN A 57 4.36 -0.59 -7.44
C GLN A 57 5.31 -0.58 -6.24
N ASP A 58 5.62 0.59 -5.69
CA ASP A 58 6.51 0.70 -4.53
C ASP A 58 5.90 -0.04 -3.32
N VAL A 59 4.60 0.15 -3.07
CA VAL A 59 3.87 -0.52 -1.99
C VAL A 59 3.89 -2.04 -2.17
N VAL A 60 3.70 -2.54 -3.40
CA VAL A 60 3.78 -3.97 -3.71
C VAL A 60 5.21 -4.52 -3.57
N ASN A 61 6.23 -3.72 -3.85
CA ASN A 61 7.62 -4.13 -3.72
C ASN A 61 8.01 -4.37 -2.25
N LEU A 62 7.45 -3.60 -1.31
CA LEU A 62 7.71 -3.77 0.14
C LEU A 62 7.42 -5.19 0.64
N VAL A 63 6.38 -5.82 0.10
CA VAL A 63 6.01 -7.21 0.44
C VAL A 63 6.65 -8.24 -0.48
N SER A 64 6.94 -7.88 -1.74
CA SER A 64 7.61 -8.79 -2.68
C SER A 64 9.03 -9.14 -2.26
N ASP A 65 9.77 -8.20 -1.67
CA ASP A 65 11.12 -8.45 -1.14
C ASP A 65 11.17 -9.49 0.00
N LYS A 66 10.01 -9.85 0.58
CA LYS A 66 9.89 -10.80 1.69
C LYS A 66 9.23 -12.13 1.32
N LEU A 67 8.78 -12.29 0.07
CA LEU A 67 8.24 -13.54 -0.48
C LEU A 67 9.33 -14.52 -0.98
N HIS A 68 10.58 -14.33 -0.54
CA HIS A 68 11.74 -15.13 -0.92
C HIS A 68 11.91 -16.42 -0.12
#